data_AF-A8MAL1-F1
#
_entry.id   AF-A8MAL1-F1
#
_cell.length_a   1.000
_cell.length_b   1.000
_cell.length_c   1.000
_cell.angle_alpha   90.00
_cell.angle_beta   90.00
_cell.angle_gamma   90.00
#
_symmetry.space_group_name_H-M   'P 1'
#
loop_
_entity.id
_entity.type
_entity.pdbx_description
1 polymer ?
#
loop_
_entity_poly.entity_id
_entity_poly.type
_entity_poly.pdbx_seq_one_letter_code
_entity_poly.pdbx_strand_id
1 'polypeptide(L)'
;MSSKRVVTVKYDAKGEHFEIIVDPEYALEFKLGKPISLDKVLITDTVFRDSKRGLRASEIALKRVFGTTDHRKAAEIILRNAEIPLTSEQRRRLIEDKKKQIIDWISRNCIDARTKAPLPPQRIELALNNVDVAIDPFKGVDEQINDVLKALQKVIPIKVAVATLEVTVGPEHGQRVKSALARMGRILKEQYDESGNLILQLEVPAGLQDTVIGKVNEMTHGESEVKLLGVST
;
A
#
# COMPACT_ATOMS: atom_id res chain seq x y z
N MET A 1 12.83 -16.10 30.74
CA MET A 1 12.04 -14.91 30.38
C MET A 1 12.85 -14.10 29.39
N SER A 2 12.38 -13.96 28.15
CA SER A 2 13.09 -13.20 27.11
C SER A 2 13.23 -11.75 27.58
N SER A 3 14.45 -11.22 27.61
CA SER A 3 14.70 -9.82 27.96
C SER A 3 13.94 -8.96 26.95
N LYS A 4 12.81 -8.37 27.35
CA LYS A 4 12.01 -7.50 26.48
C LYS A 4 12.90 -6.32 26.10
N ARG A 5 13.34 -6.29 24.83
CA ARG A 5 14.06 -5.14 24.28
C ARG A 5 13.08 -3.96 24.24
N VAL A 6 13.28 -2.98 25.10
CA VAL A 6 12.49 -1.75 25.14
C VAL A 6 13.19 -0.68 24.32
N VAL A 7 12.43 0.27 23.77
CA VAL A 7 12.97 1.41 23.04
C VAL A 7 12.45 2.72 23.61
N THR A 8 13.32 3.73 23.63
CA THR A 8 12.93 5.10 23.98
C THR A 8 12.49 5.83 22.72
N VAL A 9 11.23 6.25 22.67
CA VAL A 9 10.72 7.15 21.62
C VAL A 9 10.88 8.57 22.11
N LYS A 10 11.43 9.42 21.25
CA LYS A 10 11.73 10.82 21.54
C LYS A 10 10.81 11.73 20.78
N TYR A 11 10.40 12.83 21.40
CA TYR A 11 9.52 13.82 20.79
C TYR A 11 9.89 15.22 21.25
N ASP A 12 10.25 16.06 20.28
CA ASP A 12 10.64 17.45 20.49
C ASP A 12 9.55 18.36 19.94
N ALA A 13 8.97 19.20 20.81
CA ALA A 13 7.93 20.14 20.41
C ALA A 13 7.92 21.37 21.31
N LYS A 14 7.72 22.55 20.69
CA LYS A 14 7.68 23.86 21.37
C LYS A 14 8.87 24.10 22.32
N GLY A 15 10.06 23.63 21.93
CA GLY A 15 11.29 23.77 22.72
C GLY A 15 11.41 22.83 23.92
N GLU A 16 10.52 21.86 24.07
CA GLU A 16 10.59 20.82 25.12
C GLU A 16 10.90 19.45 24.54
N HIS A 17 11.61 18.66 25.33
CA HIS A 17 11.98 17.28 25.01
C HIS A 17 11.17 16.30 25.86
N PHE A 18 10.56 15.32 25.21
CA PHE A 18 9.80 14.25 25.85
C PHE A 18 10.29 12.89 25.39
N GLU A 19 10.28 11.94 26.33
CA GLU A 19 10.65 10.56 26.09
C GLU A 19 9.59 9.62 26.66
N ILE A 20 9.25 8.57 25.92
CA ILE A 20 8.43 7.45 26.40
C ILE A 20 9.16 6.14 26.18
N ILE A 21 8.92 5.16 27.06
CA ILE A 21 9.52 3.82 26.95
C ILE A 21 8.44 2.87 26.45
N VAL A 22 8.71 2.23 25.32
CA VAL A 22 7.72 1.40 24.62
C VAL A 22 8.30 0.04 24.24
N ASP A 23 7.40 -0.92 24.05
CA ASP A 23 7.70 -2.15 23.33
C ASP A 23 7.81 -1.83 21.82
N PRO A 24 8.96 -2.09 21.17
CA PRO A 24 9.19 -1.66 19.80
C PRO A 24 8.28 -2.37 18.79
N GLU A 25 7.87 -3.61 19.06
CA GLU A 25 6.99 -4.36 18.16
C GLU A 25 5.57 -3.79 18.23
N TYR A 26 5.01 -3.66 19.43
CA TYR A 26 3.68 -3.08 19.60
C TYR A 26 3.61 -1.61 19.21
N ALA A 27 4.68 -0.84 19.43
CA ALA A 27 4.74 0.56 18.98
C ALA A 27 4.70 0.67 17.46
N LEU A 28 5.45 -0.17 16.74
CA LEU A 28 5.41 -0.21 15.28
C LEU A 28 4.01 -0.61 14.78
N GLU A 29 3.41 -1.64 15.36
CA GLU A 29 2.06 -2.07 14.99
C GLU A 29 1.00 -0.98 15.24
N PHE A 30 1.12 -0.24 16.34
CA PHE A 30 0.28 0.92 16.63
C PHE A 30 0.44 2.01 15.57
N LYS A 31 1.68 2.30 15.14
CA LYS A 31 1.97 3.28 14.07
C LYS A 31 1.40 2.86 12.72
N LEU A 32 1.35 1.55 12.45
CA LEU A 32 0.73 0.96 11.27
C LEU A 32 -0.82 0.92 11.37
N GLY A 33 -1.41 1.45 12.45
CA GLY A 33 -2.86 1.55 12.62
C GLY A 33 -3.55 0.26 13.08
N LYS A 34 -2.80 -0.74 13.57
CA LYS A 34 -3.41 -1.94 14.16
C LYS A 34 -4.15 -1.60 15.45
N PRO A 35 -5.29 -2.27 15.76
CA PRO A 35 -6.07 -2.02 16.96
C PRO A 35 -5.40 -2.61 18.21
N ILE A 36 -4.37 -1.91 18.72
CA ILE A 36 -3.59 -2.33 19.90
C ILE A 36 -3.81 -1.33 21.03
N SER A 37 -4.01 -1.86 22.25
CA SER A 37 -4.17 -1.04 23.44
C SER A 37 -2.84 -0.42 23.86
N LEU A 38 -2.90 0.82 24.37
CA LEU A 38 -1.72 1.52 24.90
C LEU A 38 -1.02 0.73 26.02
N ASP A 39 -1.75 -0.09 26.79
CA ASP A 39 -1.17 -0.93 27.86
C ASP A 39 -0.18 -1.98 27.34
N LYS A 40 -0.31 -2.40 26.07
CA LYS A 40 0.66 -3.29 25.43
C LYS A 40 1.87 -2.53 24.89
N VAL A 41 1.65 -1.29 24.43
CA VAL A 41 2.67 -0.47 23.80
C VAL A 41 3.60 0.16 24.84
N LEU A 42 3.03 0.79 25.86
CA LEU A 42 3.77 1.51 26.89
C LEU A 42 4.34 0.53 27.90
N ILE A 43 5.64 0.64 28.18
CA ILE A 43 6.27 -0.09 29.29
C ILE A 43 5.93 0.60 30.61
N THR A 44 5.74 1.92 30.58
CA THR A 44 5.35 2.75 31.72
C THR A 44 4.37 3.83 31.26
N ASP A 45 3.36 4.14 32.08
CA ASP A 45 2.40 5.22 31.83
C ASP A 45 2.97 6.63 32.12
N THR A 46 4.30 6.80 32.02
CA THR A 46 5.00 8.03 32.36
C THR A 46 5.70 8.61 31.14
N VAL A 47 5.47 9.90 30.90
CA VAL A 47 6.26 10.72 29.97
C VAL A 47 7.42 11.34 30.74
N PHE A 48 8.63 11.10 30.23
CA PHE A 48 9.87 11.58 30.80
C PHE A 48 10.37 12.81 30.04
N ARG A 49 11.18 13.63 30.69
CA ARG A 49 12.12 14.53 30.03
C ARG A 49 13.43 13.80 29.73
N ASP A 50 13.83 12.87 30.59
CA ASP A 50 14.98 11.98 30.39
C ASP A 50 14.69 10.64 31.07
N SER A 51 14.39 9.63 30.26
CA SER A 51 14.03 8.28 30.70
C SER A 51 15.20 7.55 31.35
N LYS A 52 16.44 7.82 30.92
CA LYS A 52 17.65 7.19 31.47
C LYS A 52 17.95 7.68 32.89
N ARG A 53 17.64 8.96 33.16
CA ARG A 53 17.81 9.57 34.48
C ARG A 53 16.55 9.50 35.35
N GLY A 54 15.45 8.94 34.84
CA GLY A 54 14.16 8.88 35.52
C GLY A 54 13.48 10.23 35.74
N LEU A 55 13.86 11.26 34.96
CA LEU A 55 13.32 12.61 35.11
C LEU A 55 11.97 12.72 34.39
N ARG A 56 10.91 12.94 35.16
CA ARG A 56 9.55 13.10 34.62
C ARG A 56 9.36 14.45 33.94
N ALA A 57 8.50 14.48 32.93
CA ALA A 57 8.06 15.74 32.33
C ALA A 57 7.25 16.55 33.37
N SER A 58 7.44 17.88 33.38
CA SER A 58 6.65 18.74 34.27
C SER A 58 5.22 18.91 33.74
N GLU A 59 4.25 19.06 34.64
CA GLU A 59 2.86 19.32 34.24
C GLU A 59 2.71 20.58 33.38
N ILE A 60 3.52 21.60 33.66
CA ILE A 60 3.55 22.85 32.86
C ILE A 60 3.98 22.55 31.43
N ALA A 61 5.03 21.74 31.24
CA ALA A 61 5.49 21.35 29.91
C ALA A 61 4.45 20.49 29.18
N LEU A 62 3.87 19.49 29.86
CA LEU A 62 2.84 18.63 29.30
C LEU A 62 1.62 19.44 28.85
N LYS A 63 1.12 20.34 29.70
CA LYS A 63 -0.03 21.17 29.40
C LYS A 63 0.24 22.14 28.26
N ARG A 64 1.45 22.73 28.18
CA ARG A 64 1.83 23.64 27.08
C ARG A 64 1.93 22.92 25.73
N VAL A 65 2.44 21.69 25.69
CA VAL A 65 2.69 20.97 24.43
C VAL A 65 1.48 20.15 24.01
N PHE A 66 0.90 19.38 24.93
CA PHE A 66 -0.16 18.42 24.66
C PHE A 66 -1.55 18.88 25.11
N GLY A 67 -1.68 20.01 25.82
CA GLY A 67 -2.96 20.50 26.33
C GLY A 67 -3.50 19.70 27.53
N THR A 68 -2.73 18.75 28.05
CA THR A 68 -3.14 17.83 29.12
C THR A 68 -1.98 17.62 30.11
N THR A 69 -2.30 17.30 31.36
CA THR A 69 -1.34 16.79 32.36
C THR A 69 -1.39 15.27 32.51
N ASP A 70 -2.35 14.62 31.84
CA ASP A 70 -2.46 13.17 31.76
C ASP A 70 -1.34 12.60 30.88
N HIS A 71 -0.42 11.88 31.51
CA HIS A 71 0.72 11.27 30.86
C HIS A 71 0.32 10.24 29.82
N ARG A 72 -0.80 9.52 30.01
CA ARG A 72 -1.26 8.49 29.08
C ARG A 72 -1.78 9.13 27.79
N LYS A 73 -2.55 10.21 27.90
CA LYS A 73 -2.99 11.00 26.74
C LYS A 73 -1.80 11.65 26.02
N ALA A 74 -0.83 12.19 26.77
CA ALA A 74 0.38 12.75 26.18
C ALA A 74 1.21 11.68 25.45
N ALA A 75 1.36 10.49 26.03
CA ALA A 75 2.07 9.36 25.41
C ALA A 75 1.40 8.89 24.11
N GLU A 76 0.06 8.89 24.04
CA GLU A 76 -0.65 8.60 22.80
C GLU A 76 -0.36 9.63 21.70
N ILE A 77 -0.36 10.93 22.04
CA ILE A 77 -0.02 11.99 21.10
C ILE A 77 1.43 11.84 20.62
N ILE A 78 2.35 11.50 21.53
CA ILE A 78 3.75 11.22 21.19
C ILE A 78 3.83 10.04 20.24
N LEU A 79 3.20 8.90 20.52
CA LEU A 79 3.24 7.71 19.65
C LEU A 79 2.73 8.00 18.23
N ARG A 80 1.68 8.82 18.10
CA ARG A 80 1.11 9.17 16.80
C ARG A 80 2.02 10.06 15.98
N ASN A 81 2.73 11.01 16.62
CA ASN A 81 3.49 12.04 15.91
C ASN A 81 5.00 11.79 15.86
N ALA A 82 5.56 11.07 16.82
CA ALA A 82 6.99 10.78 16.88
C ALA A 82 7.41 9.71 15.86
N GLU A 83 8.69 9.75 15.50
CA GLU A 83 9.35 8.67 14.79
C GLU A 83 9.71 7.55 15.78
N ILE A 84 9.35 6.32 15.44
CA ILE A 84 9.70 5.15 16.24
C ILE A 84 11.07 4.67 15.76
N PRO A 85 12.08 4.59 16.65
CA PRO A 85 13.36 4.02 16.28
C PRO A 85 13.19 2.56 15.87
N LEU A 86 13.59 2.23 14.65
CA LEU A 86 13.54 0.88 14.11
C LEU A 86 14.92 0.24 14.13
N THR A 87 14.98 -1.07 14.31
CA THR A 87 16.19 -1.83 13.98
C THR A 87 16.42 -1.86 12.47
N SER A 88 17.65 -2.09 12.04
CA SER A 88 17.98 -2.23 10.61
C SER A 88 17.18 -3.35 9.94
N GLU A 89 16.93 -4.45 10.65
CA GLU A 89 16.12 -5.58 10.16
C GLU A 89 14.64 -5.18 9.99
N GLN A 90 14.05 -4.50 10.98
CA GLN A 90 12.67 -4.01 10.89
C GLN A 90 12.50 -3.03 9.74
N ARG A 91 13.40 -2.06 9.62
CA ARG A 91 13.40 -1.09 8.52
C ARG A 91 13.48 -1.77 7.17
N ARG A 92 14.41 -2.73 7.01
CA ARG A 92 14.57 -3.49 5.77
C ARG A 92 13.29 -4.23 5.40
N ARG A 93 12.68 -4.95 6.35
CA ARG A 93 11.44 -5.69 6.13
C ARG A 93 10.30 -4.79 5.66
N LEU A 94 10.10 -3.64 6.31
CA LEU A 94 9.05 -2.70 5.92
C LEU A 94 9.28 -2.12 4.51
N ILE A 95 10.53 -1.82 4.15
CA ILE A 95 10.89 -1.36 2.82
C ILE A 95 10.63 -2.46 1.78
N GLU A 96 11.02 -3.70 2.05
CA GLU A 96 10.78 -4.84 1.15
C GLU A 96 9.27 -5.09 0.96
N ASP A 97 8.47 -5.03 2.02
CA ASP A 97 7.02 -5.18 1.95
C ASP A 97 6.37 -4.04 1.16
N LYS A 98 6.80 -2.79 1.37
CA LYS A 98 6.34 -1.63 0.60
C LYS A 98 6.75 -1.74 -0.88
N LYS A 99 7.97 -2.18 -1.15
CA LYS A 99 8.49 -2.41 -2.50
C LYS A 99 7.62 -3.42 -3.25
N LYS A 100 7.23 -4.52 -2.60
CA LYS A 100 6.30 -5.51 -3.19
C LYS A 100 4.94 -4.91 -3.54
N GLN A 101 4.38 -4.06 -2.68
CA GLN A 101 3.11 -3.36 -2.95
C GLN A 101 3.24 -2.42 -4.16
N ILE A 102 4.35 -1.70 -4.26
CA ILE A 102 4.64 -0.83 -5.41
C ILE A 102 4.78 -1.66 -6.69
N ILE A 103 5.51 -2.78 -6.66
CA ILE A 103 5.67 -3.68 -7.81
C ILE A 103 4.30 -4.21 -8.27
N ASP A 104 3.46 -4.68 -7.34
CA ASP A 104 2.12 -5.18 -7.66
C ASP A 104 1.24 -4.08 -8.27
N TRP A 105 1.25 -2.87 -7.69
CA TRP A 105 0.52 -1.73 -8.25
C TRP A 105 0.98 -1.44 -9.68
N ILE A 106 2.29 -1.39 -9.93
CA ILE A 106 2.83 -1.09 -11.26
C ILE A 106 2.45 -2.20 -12.25
N SER A 107 2.57 -3.46 -11.85
CA SER A 107 2.24 -4.60 -12.71
C SER A 107 0.77 -4.60 -13.14
N ARG A 108 -0.13 -4.15 -12.28
CA ARG A 108 -1.57 -4.06 -12.58
C ARG A 108 -1.95 -2.84 -13.41
N ASN A 109 -1.29 -1.70 -13.19
CA ASN A 109 -1.71 -0.41 -13.77
C ASN A 109 -0.88 0.05 -14.97
N CYS A 110 0.29 -0.56 -15.21
CA CYS A 110 1.22 -0.10 -16.23
C CYS A 110 1.48 -1.14 -17.32
N ILE A 111 1.89 -0.64 -18.47
CA ILE A 111 2.29 -1.43 -19.65
C ILE A 111 3.64 -0.98 -20.19
N ASP A 112 4.28 -1.83 -20.99
CA ASP A 112 5.41 -1.42 -21.83
C ASP A 112 4.88 -0.53 -22.97
N ALA A 113 5.40 0.69 -23.07
CA ALA A 113 4.91 1.69 -24.02
C ALA A 113 5.13 1.27 -25.48
N ARG A 114 6.08 0.35 -25.75
CA ARG A 114 6.40 -0.16 -27.09
C ARG A 114 5.46 -1.28 -27.50
N THR A 115 5.28 -2.29 -26.65
CA THR A 115 4.50 -3.49 -26.98
C THR A 115 3.04 -3.41 -26.57
N LYS A 116 2.69 -2.44 -25.72
CA LYS A 116 1.37 -2.31 -25.05
C LYS A 116 0.99 -3.48 -24.15
N ALA A 117 1.93 -4.39 -23.89
CA ALA A 117 1.73 -5.54 -23.04
C ALA A 117 1.93 -5.20 -21.55
N PRO A 118 1.27 -5.92 -20.63
CA PRO A 118 1.52 -5.84 -19.20
C PRO A 118 3.00 -6.07 -18.84
N LEU A 119 3.44 -5.48 -17.72
CA LEU A 119 4.79 -5.65 -17.21
C LEU A 119 4.79 -6.71 -16.08
N PRO A 120 5.53 -7.83 -16.24
CA PRO A 120 5.63 -8.83 -15.19
C PRO A 120 6.29 -8.27 -13.92
N PRO A 121 5.87 -8.70 -12.71
CA PRO A 121 6.44 -8.24 -11.44
C PRO A 121 7.97 -8.35 -11.38
N GLN A 122 8.53 -9.46 -11.85
CA GLN A 122 9.97 -9.70 -11.88
C GLN A 122 10.72 -8.66 -12.73
N ARG A 123 10.13 -8.23 -13.85
CA ARG A 123 10.75 -7.22 -14.73
C ARG A 123 10.79 -5.85 -14.04
N ILE A 124 9.74 -5.51 -13.29
CA ILE A 124 9.67 -4.27 -12.51
C ILE A 124 10.66 -4.33 -11.35
N GLU A 125 10.76 -5.46 -10.65
CA GLU A 125 11.71 -5.66 -9.57
C GLU A 125 13.16 -5.49 -10.02
N LEU A 126 13.54 -6.09 -11.15
CA LEU A 126 14.87 -5.92 -11.75
C LEU A 126 15.13 -4.46 -12.14
N ALA A 127 14.13 -3.78 -12.71
CA ALA A 127 14.27 -2.36 -13.06
C ALA A 127 14.44 -1.47 -11.82
N LEU A 128 13.72 -1.77 -10.72
CA LEU A 128 13.86 -1.07 -9.44
C LEU A 128 15.25 -1.22 -8.83
N ASN A 129 15.93 -2.35 -9.04
CA ASN A 129 17.30 -2.55 -8.55
C ASN A 129 18.34 -1.72 -9.31
N ASN A 130 18.00 -1.29 -10.54
CA ASN A 130 18.89 -0.51 -11.41
C ASN A 130 18.65 1.01 -11.31
N VAL A 131 17.72 1.44 -10.46
CA VAL A 131 17.43 2.86 -10.25
C VAL A 131 17.60 3.20 -8.78
N ASP A 132 18.20 4.36 -8.52
CA ASP A 132 18.28 4.88 -7.17
C ASP A 132 16.96 5.57 -6.82
N VAL A 133 16.06 4.80 -6.19
CA VAL A 133 14.77 5.29 -5.70
C VAL A 133 14.61 4.92 -4.23
N ALA A 134 14.47 5.95 -3.39
CA ALA A 134 14.20 5.77 -1.98
C ALA A 134 12.72 5.41 -1.77
N ILE A 135 12.46 4.22 -1.22
CA ILE A 135 11.13 3.77 -0.83
C ILE A 135 10.94 4.06 0.66
N ASP A 136 9.92 4.85 0.97
CA ASP A 136 9.57 5.14 2.37
C ASP A 136 8.49 4.15 2.83
N PRO A 137 8.76 3.32 3.86
CA PRO A 137 7.80 2.31 4.30
C PRO A 137 6.51 2.88 4.91
N PHE A 138 6.49 4.15 5.31
CA PHE A 138 5.39 4.75 6.05
C PHE A 138 4.41 5.55 5.19
N LYS A 139 4.77 5.96 3.96
CA LYS A 139 3.80 6.60 3.08
C LYS A 139 2.99 5.59 2.27
N GLY A 140 1.80 5.99 1.84
CA GLY A 140 0.96 5.20 0.94
C GLY A 140 1.65 4.96 -0.40
N VAL A 141 1.28 3.89 -1.12
CA VAL A 141 1.79 3.63 -2.47
C VAL A 141 1.49 4.81 -3.38
N ASP A 142 0.26 5.32 -3.33
CA ASP A 142 -0.21 6.43 -4.18
C ASP A 142 0.60 7.72 -3.99
N GLU A 143 1.15 7.94 -2.79
CA GLU A 143 1.95 9.13 -2.49
C GLU A 143 3.34 9.11 -3.13
N GLN A 144 3.91 7.93 -3.36
CA GLN A 144 5.28 7.78 -3.88
C GLN A 144 5.31 7.23 -5.30
N ILE A 145 4.18 6.72 -5.82
CA ILE A 145 4.14 5.99 -7.08
C ILE A 145 4.64 6.84 -8.25
N ASN A 146 4.32 8.14 -8.26
CA ASN A 146 4.74 9.05 -9.32
C ASN A 146 6.26 9.22 -9.38
N ASP A 147 6.93 9.27 -8.24
CA ASP A 147 8.38 9.42 -8.18
C ASP A 147 9.08 8.11 -8.58
N VAL A 148 8.51 6.97 -8.17
CA VAL A 148 8.98 5.64 -8.61
C VAL A 148 8.82 5.48 -10.12
N LEU A 149 7.68 5.86 -10.69
CA LEU A 149 7.44 5.78 -12.13
C LEU A 149 8.42 6.65 -12.93
N LYS A 150 8.68 7.88 -12.49
CA LYS A 150 9.69 8.77 -13.11
C LYS A 150 11.08 8.16 -13.09
N ALA A 151 11.46 7.48 -12.00
CA ALA A 151 12.74 6.79 -11.91
C ALA A 151 12.80 5.61 -12.88
N LEU A 152 11.77 4.76 -12.90
CA LEU A 152 11.68 3.59 -13.78
C LEU A 152 11.66 3.95 -15.26
N GLN A 153 11.03 5.08 -15.63
CA GLN A 153 10.99 5.57 -17.02
C GLN A 153 12.38 5.82 -17.64
N LYS A 154 13.42 5.99 -16.81
CA LYS A 154 14.79 6.15 -17.27
C LYS A 154 15.42 4.85 -17.78
N VAL A 155 14.92 3.70 -17.33
CA VAL A 155 15.51 2.38 -17.62
C VAL A 155 14.56 1.47 -18.40
N ILE A 156 13.24 1.66 -18.27
CA ILE A 156 12.21 0.92 -19.00
C ILE A 156 11.13 1.85 -19.54
N PRO A 157 10.61 1.62 -20.76
CA PRO A 157 9.54 2.44 -21.31
C PRO A 157 8.20 2.02 -20.70
N ILE A 158 7.87 2.61 -19.55
CA ILE A 158 6.68 2.31 -18.78
C ILE A 158 5.67 3.46 -18.86
N LYS A 159 4.39 3.12 -19.06
CA LYS A 159 3.27 4.07 -18.98
C LYS A 159 2.11 3.47 -18.20
N VAL A 160 1.45 4.31 -17.40
CA VAL A 160 0.13 4.02 -16.85
C VAL A 160 -0.86 4.01 -18.01
N ALA A 161 -1.74 3.01 -18.04
CA ALA A 161 -2.68 2.85 -19.13
C ALA A 161 -3.94 2.13 -18.67
N VAL A 162 -5.02 2.37 -19.41
CA VAL A 162 -6.31 1.72 -19.26
C VAL A 162 -6.63 1.00 -20.57
N ALA A 163 -7.08 -0.25 -20.47
CA ALA A 163 -7.45 -1.07 -21.62
C ALA A 163 -8.97 -1.20 -21.69
N THR A 164 -9.50 -1.11 -22.91
CA THR A 164 -10.89 -1.42 -23.21
C THR A 164 -10.96 -2.80 -23.86
N LEU A 165 -11.60 -3.73 -23.19
CA LEU A 165 -11.79 -5.11 -23.63
C LEU A 165 -13.26 -5.33 -24.01
N GLU A 166 -13.49 -6.02 -25.10
CA GLU A 166 -14.80 -6.58 -25.44
C GLU A 166 -14.78 -8.07 -25.12
N VAL A 167 -15.78 -8.52 -24.37
CA VAL A 167 -15.92 -9.90 -23.92
C VAL A 167 -17.27 -10.42 -24.40
N THR A 168 -17.24 -11.46 -25.22
CA THR A 168 -18.42 -12.17 -25.71
C THR A 168 -18.51 -13.52 -25.03
N VAL A 169 -19.65 -13.80 -24.40
CA VAL A 169 -19.89 -15.05 -23.66
C VAL A 169 -21.29 -15.58 -23.92
N GLY A 170 -21.41 -16.91 -23.93
CA GLY A 170 -22.71 -17.57 -24.09
C GLY A 170 -23.70 -17.26 -22.95
N PRO A 171 -25.01 -17.41 -23.21
CA PRO A 171 -26.07 -17.12 -22.24
C PRO A 171 -25.93 -17.91 -20.93
N GLU A 172 -25.36 -19.12 -20.98
CA GLU A 172 -25.16 -19.97 -19.80
C GLU A 172 -24.16 -19.40 -18.78
N HIS A 173 -23.25 -18.52 -19.22
CA HIS A 173 -22.16 -18.00 -18.40
C HIS A 173 -22.21 -16.48 -18.20
N GLY A 174 -23.06 -15.78 -18.95
CA GLY A 174 -23.11 -14.32 -19.01
C GLY A 174 -23.20 -13.62 -17.65
N GLN A 175 -24.17 -14.00 -16.82
CA GLN A 175 -24.38 -13.32 -15.52
C GLN A 175 -23.22 -13.53 -14.55
N ARG A 176 -22.60 -14.72 -14.58
CA ARG A 176 -21.46 -15.08 -13.73
C ARG A 176 -20.23 -14.29 -14.15
N VAL A 177 -19.93 -14.24 -15.46
CA VAL A 177 -18.81 -13.49 -16.03
C VAL A 177 -18.97 -12.00 -15.78
N LYS A 178 -20.16 -11.43 -16.05
CA LYS A 178 -20.47 -10.02 -15.76
C LYS A 178 -20.16 -9.65 -14.31
N SER A 179 -20.61 -10.46 -13.37
CA SER A 179 -20.40 -10.23 -11.93
C SER A 179 -18.92 -10.28 -11.53
N ALA A 180 -18.12 -11.11 -12.19
CA ALA A 180 -16.68 -11.18 -11.97
C ALA A 180 -15.95 -9.97 -12.58
N LEU A 181 -16.28 -9.62 -13.82
CA LEU A 181 -15.67 -8.50 -14.54
C LEU A 181 -16.00 -7.14 -13.91
N ALA A 182 -17.22 -6.97 -13.39
CA ALA A 182 -17.61 -5.77 -12.64
C ALA A 182 -16.76 -5.51 -11.38
N ARG A 183 -16.08 -6.54 -10.84
CA ARG A 183 -15.13 -6.39 -9.72
C ARG A 183 -13.71 -6.03 -10.16
N MET A 184 -13.38 -6.26 -11.43
CA MET A 184 -12.05 -6.03 -12.00
C MET A 184 -11.94 -4.69 -12.73
N GLY A 185 -13.06 -4.10 -13.14
CA GLY A 185 -13.09 -2.82 -13.83
C GLY A 185 -14.49 -2.26 -14.00
N ARG A 186 -14.62 -1.28 -14.89
CA ARG A 186 -15.86 -0.57 -15.17
C ARG A 186 -16.50 -1.10 -16.44
N ILE A 187 -17.77 -1.51 -16.36
CA ILE A 187 -18.54 -1.88 -17.55
C ILE A 187 -18.97 -0.59 -18.27
N LEU A 188 -18.58 -0.47 -19.53
CA LEU A 188 -18.94 0.65 -20.41
C LEU A 188 -20.22 0.37 -21.19
N LYS A 189 -20.36 -0.85 -21.72
CA LYS A 189 -21.53 -1.27 -22.50
C LYS A 189 -21.88 -2.72 -22.24
N GLU A 190 -23.16 -3.02 -22.37
CA GLU A 190 -23.75 -4.34 -22.27
C GLU A 190 -24.77 -4.50 -23.40
N GLN A 191 -24.61 -5.54 -24.21
CA GLN A 191 -25.49 -5.86 -25.32
C GLN A 191 -25.70 -7.37 -25.39
N TYR A 192 -26.84 -7.77 -25.96
CA TYR A 192 -27.13 -9.16 -26.29
C TYR A 192 -27.25 -9.27 -27.80
N ASP A 193 -26.62 -10.28 -28.38
CA ASP A 193 -26.80 -10.57 -29.81
C ASP A 193 -28.12 -11.33 -30.07
N GLU A 194 -28.45 -11.54 -31.34
CA GLU A 194 -29.64 -12.27 -31.77
C GLU A 194 -29.65 -13.75 -31.29
N SER A 195 -28.48 -14.30 -30.95
CA SER A 195 -28.31 -15.66 -30.41
C SER A 195 -28.39 -15.72 -28.87
N GLY A 196 -28.59 -14.57 -28.20
CA GLY A 196 -28.63 -14.47 -26.75
C GLY A 196 -27.25 -14.43 -26.07
N ASN A 197 -26.16 -14.34 -26.82
CA ASN A 197 -24.83 -14.15 -26.25
C ASN A 197 -24.70 -12.74 -25.67
N LEU A 198 -24.00 -12.64 -24.55
CA LEU A 198 -23.73 -11.41 -23.86
C LEU A 198 -22.40 -10.82 -24.37
N ILE A 199 -22.46 -9.59 -24.89
CA ILE A 199 -21.30 -8.77 -25.29
C ILE A 199 -21.12 -7.65 -24.26
N LEU A 200 -19.97 -7.64 -23.59
CA LEU A 200 -19.60 -6.64 -22.58
C LEU A 200 -18.38 -5.85 -23.04
N GLN A 201 -18.45 -4.52 -22.97
CA GLN A 201 -17.27 -3.67 -23.05
C GLN A 201 -16.84 -3.27 -21.65
N LEU A 202 -15.61 -3.62 -21.28
CA LEU A 202 -15.03 -3.44 -19.96
C LEU A 202 -13.78 -2.57 -20.04
N GLU A 203 -13.72 -1.56 -19.19
CA GLU A 203 -12.55 -0.73 -18.97
C GLU A 203 -11.80 -1.21 -17.73
N VAL A 204 -10.54 -1.61 -17.89
CA VAL A 204 -9.67 -2.12 -16.81
C VAL A 204 -8.29 -1.46 -16.84
N PRO A 205 -7.57 -1.43 -15.70
CA PRO A 205 -6.13 -1.18 -15.72
C PRO A 205 -5.44 -2.06 -16.75
N ALA A 206 -4.62 -1.48 -17.62
CA ALA A 206 -4.09 -2.18 -18.78
C ALA A 206 -3.13 -3.32 -18.43
N GLY A 207 -2.58 -3.36 -17.22
CA GLY A 207 -1.78 -4.49 -16.73
C GLY A 207 -2.62 -5.73 -16.38
N LEU A 208 -3.94 -5.59 -16.21
CA LEU A 208 -4.84 -6.69 -15.88
C LEU A 208 -5.38 -7.45 -17.10
N GLN A 209 -4.99 -7.08 -18.32
CA GLN A 209 -5.49 -7.70 -19.57
C GLN A 209 -5.40 -9.24 -19.53
N ASP A 210 -4.21 -9.77 -19.24
CA ASP A 210 -3.98 -11.23 -19.18
C ASP A 210 -4.79 -11.90 -18.06
N THR A 211 -4.98 -11.20 -16.94
CA THR A 211 -5.79 -11.69 -15.81
C THR A 211 -7.26 -11.78 -16.17
N VAL A 212 -7.79 -10.78 -16.89
CA VAL A 212 -9.16 -10.77 -17.38
C VAL A 212 -9.37 -11.92 -18.36
N ILE A 213 -8.49 -12.05 -19.36
CA ILE A 213 -8.58 -13.12 -20.36
C ILE A 213 -8.54 -14.50 -19.69
N GLY A 214 -7.58 -14.73 -18.79
CA GLY A 214 -7.47 -15.98 -18.05
C GLY A 214 -8.71 -16.26 -17.20
N LYS A 215 -9.29 -15.25 -16.54
CA LYS A 215 -10.46 -15.44 -15.69
C LYS A 215 -11.73 -15.75 -16.49
N VAL A 216 -11.93 -15.08 -17.61
CA VAL A 216 -13.06 -15.35 -18.50
C VAL A 216 -12.95 -16.78 -19.04
N ASN A 217 -11.79 -17.17 -19.56
CA ASN A 217 -11.57 -18.52 -20.10
C ASN A 217 -11.76 -19.63 -19.05
N GLU A 218 -11.32 -19.42 -17.81
CA GLU A 218 -11.55 -20.37 -16.69
C GLU A 218 -13.05 -20.55 -16.41
N MET A 219 -13.83 -19.48 -16.51
CA MET A 219 -15.26 -19.49 -16.17
C MET A 219 -16.13 -20.04 -17.30
N THR A 220 -15.68 -19.94 -18.54
CA THR A 220 -16.39 -20.39 -19.75
C THR A 220 -15.83 -21.68 -20.33
N HIS A 221 -14.81 -22.28 -19.70
CA HIS A 221 -14.08 -23.44 -20.23
C HIS A 221 -13.54 -23.22 -21.67
N GLY A 222 -13.25 -21.96 -22.03
CA GLY A 222 -12.79 -21.56 -23.36
C GLY A 222 -13.90 -21.17 -24.35
N GLU A 223 -15.17 -21.23 -23.96
CA GLU A 223 -16.32 -20.83 -24.79
C GLU A 223 -16.58 -19.31 -24.74
N SER A 224 -15.52 -18.52 -24.88
CA SER A 224 -15.59 -17.06 -24.83
C SER A 224 -14.64 -16.42 -25.82
N GLU A 225 -15.04 -15.26 -26.35
CA GLU A 225 -14.19 -14.43 -27.19
C GLU A 225 -13.83 -13.15 -26.43
N VAL A 226 -12.53 -12.83 -26.34
CA VAL A 226 -12.04 -11.59 -25.72
C VAL A 226 -11.23 -10.81 -26.74
N LYS A 227 -11.65 -9.58 -27.05
CA LYS A 227 -10.99 -8.67 -28.01
C LYS A 227 -10.50 -7.42 -27.30
N LEU A 228 -9.26 -7.03 -27.55
CA LEU A 228 -8.74 -5.74 -27.12
C LEU A 228 -9.19 -4.66 -28.11
N LEU A 229 -10.08 -3.76 -27.68
CA LEU A 229 -10.57 -2.66 -28.51
C LEU A 229 -9.59 -1.49 -28.56
N GLY A 230 -8.86 -1.26 -27.47
CA GLY A 230 -7.89 -0.17 -27.41
C GLY A 230 -7.23 -0.03 -26.06
N VAL A 231 -6.16 0.76 -26.03
CA VAL A 231 -5.42 1.12 -24.82
C VAL A 231 -5.23 2.64 -24.81
N SER A 232 -5.81 3.29 -23.81
CA SER A 232 -5.64 4.72 -23.52
C SER A 232 -4.60 4.92 -22.43
N THR A 233 -3.81 5.99 -22.52
CA THR A 233 -2.77 6.37 -21.54
C THR A 233 -3.05 7.75 -20.99
#